data_AF-A0A6G0LNL5-F1
#
_entry.id   AF-A0A6G0LNL5-F1
#
_cell.length_a   1.000
_cell.length_b   1.000
_cell.length_c   1.000
_cell.angle_alpha   90.00
_cell.angle_beta   90.00
_cell.angle_gamma   90.00
#
_symmetry.space_group_name_H-M   'P 1'
#
loop_
_entity.id
_entity.type
_entity.pdbx_description
1 polymer ?
#
loop_
_entity_poly.entity_id
_entity_poly.type
_entity_poly.pdbx_seq_one_letter_code
_entity_poly.pdbx_strand_id
1 'polypeptide(L)'
;MRSFRVDWYEQHPWLDYSTTNDATYCLYSFLSRDAMTMEGEVTVYAQPGAGYKNWKKATSKDGFRKHVGQNCSKHHSAALEYDNRKTTVQDVALAIEDQSISERLQNRSRIKFILDVCLLLAKQEIAFRGNNEKDNSENKGNFHEFVQFMTDNNNIFPTLYRLICLVCVLPVSTATTERSFSAMKRIKTRLRTTMGDTWMSDLMLLAIERDLTNKVDKDAVIDLFNDITPRRKRF
;
A
#
# COMPACT_ATOMS: atom_id res chain seq x y z
N MET A 1 -54.69 28.10 -6.96
CA MET A 1 -53.96 27.40 -8.06
C MET A 1 -53.20 26.25 -7.41
N ARG A 2 -53.26 25.01 -7.94
CA ARG A 2 -52.41 23.92 -7.40
C ARG A 2 -51.04 24.03 -8.06
N SER A 3 -49.96 23.98 -7.28
CA SER A 3 -48.56 24.08 -7.70
C SER A 3 -47.79 22.84 -7.28
N PHE A 4 -46.53 22.74 -7.71
CA PHE A 4 -45.58 21.75 -7.19
C PHE A 4 -45.47 21.82 -5.66
N ARG A 5 -45.27 20.66 -5.02
CA ARG A 5 -45.06 20.54 -3.56
C ARG A 5 -43.70 19.94 -3.28
N VAL A 6 -42.92 20.59 -2.41
CA VAL A 6 -41.56 20.17 -2.05
C VAL A 6 -41.54 18.80 -1.37
N ASP A 7 -42.56 18.49 -0.57
CA ASP A 7 -42.71 17.19 0.12
C ASP A 7 -42.73 15.98 -0.85
N TRP A 8 -42.96 16.20 -2.14
CA TRP A 8 -42.89 15.14 -3.14
C TRP A 8 -41.47 14.62 -3.38
N TYR A 9 -40.43 15.38 -3.07
CA TYR A 9 -39.05 14.90 -3.17
C TYR A 9 -38.75 13.75 -2.21
N GLU A 10 -39.34 13.76 -1.01
CA GLU A 10 -39.15 12.68 -0.03
C GLU A 10 -39.75 11.36 -0.50
N GLN A 11 -40.88 11.43 -1.21
CA GLN A 11 -41.59 10.26 -1.71
C GLN A 11 -41.07 9.79 -3.07
N HIS A 12 -40.45 10.68 -3.83
CA HIS A 12 -40.01 10.44 -5.20
C HIS A 12 -38.58 10.98 -5.41
N PRO A 13 -37.55 10.22 -5.01
CA PRO A 13 -36.13 10.63 -5.13
C PRO A 13 -35.65 10.89 -6.57
N TRP A 14 -36.42 10.42 -7.56
CA TRP A 14 -36.15 10.59 -8.99
C TRP A 14 -36.69 11.89 -9.57
N LEU A 15 -37.53 12.60 -8.82
CA LEU A 15 -38.23 13.79 -9.28
C LEU A 15 -37.24 14.96 -9.32
N ASP A 16 -37.32 15.78 -10.36
CA ASP A 16 -36.58 17.03 -10.46
C ASP A 16 -37.49 18.15 -10.96
N TYR A 17 -37.46 19.33 -10.35
CA TYR A 17 -38.39 20.43 -10.63
C TYR A 17 -37.65 21.63 -11.20
N SER A 18 -38.13 22.13 -12.34
CA SER A 18 -37.64 23.36 -12.95
C SER A 18 -38.58 24.51 -12.66
N THR A 19 -38.06 25.54 -11.97
CA THR A 19 -38.77 26.80 -11.73
C THR A 19 -39.03 27.59 -13.01
N THR A 20 -38.14 27.49 -14.00
CA THR A 20 -38.27 28.21 -15.28
C THR A 20 -39.39 27.64 -16.14
N ASN A 21 -39.57 26.32 -16.14
CA ASN A 21 -40.60 25.66 -16.94
C ASN A 21 -41.88 25.37 -16.17
N ASP A 22 -41.91 25.60 -14.85
CA ASP A 22 -42.94 25.12 -13.92
C ASP A 22 -43.33 23.67 -14.23
N ALA A 23 -42.34 22.77 -14.22
CA ALA A 23 -42.51 21.39 -14.66
C ALA A 23 -41.59 20.44 -13.90
N THR A 24 -42.05 19.20 -13.71
CA THR A 24 -41.24 18.12 -13.13
C THR A 24 -40.73 17.15 -14.19
N TYR A 25 -39.51 16.70 -13.99
CA TYR A 25 -38.79 15.72 -14.79
C TYR A 25 -38.46 14.49 -13.96
N CYS A 26 -38.05 13.42 -14.63
CA CYS A 26 -37.45 12.26 -13.99
C CYS A 26 -35.97 12.23 -14.31
N LEU A 27 -35.12 12.39 -13.29
CA LEU A 27 -33.66 12.38 -13.42
C LEU A 27 -33.18 11.10 -14.11
N TYR A 28 -33.69 9.95 -13.70
CA TYR A 28 -33.29 8.65 -14.25
C TYR A 28 -33.60 8.57 -15.75
N SER A 29 -34.85 8.86 -16.12
CA SER A 29 -35.28 8.84 -17.52
C SER A 29 -34.63 9.94 -18.37
N PHE A 30 -34.20 11.04 -17.77
CA PHE A 30 -33.47 12.11 -18.44
C PHE A 30 -32.02 11.71 -18.74
N LEU A 31 -31.34 11.06 -17.79
CA LEU A 31 -29.95 10.59 -17.95
C LEU A 31 -29.85 9.36 -18.87
N SER A 32 -30.86 8.50 -18.88
CA SER A 32 -30.94 7.31 -19.76
C SER A 32 -31.41 7.61 -21.19
N ARG A 33 -31.44 8.88 -21.61
CA ARG A 33 -31.97 9.32 -22.91
C ARG A 33 -31.31 8.72 -24.14
N ASP A 34 -30.14 8.12 -24.00
CA ASP A 34 -29.42 7.45 -25.09
C ASP A 34 -29.87 6.00 -25.37
N ALA A 35 -30.84 5.46 -24.64
CA ALA A 35 -31.47 4.19 -25.01
C ALA A 35 -32.67 4.41 -25.94
N MET A 36 -32.40 4.88 -27.17
CA MET A 36 -33.37 4.86 -28.27
C MET A 36 -33.69 3.40 -28.66
N THR A 37 -34.96 2.99 -28.60
CA THR A 37 -35.45 1.82 -29.33
C THR A 37 -36.74 2.15 -30.10
N MET A 38 -37.05 1.26 -31.05
CA MET A 38 -37.77 1.47 -32.32
C MET A 38 -39.26 1.93 -32.25
N GLU A 39 -39.79 2.34 -31.10
CA GLU A 39 -41.22 2.68 -30.91
C GLU A 39 -41.51 4.11 -30.37
N GLY A 40 -40.58 5.05 -30.55
CA GLY A 40 -40.95 6.44 -30.85
C GLY A 40 -41.62 7.35 -29.81
N GLU A 41 -41.93 6.95 -28.56
CA GLU A 41 -42.45 7.90 -27.55
C GLU A 41 -41.56 8.06 -26.30
N VAL A 42 -40.92 9.23 -26.24
CA VAL A 42 -40.21 9.77 -25.07
C VAL A 42 -41.23 10.21 -24.03
N THR A 43 -41.10 9.74 -22.78
CA THR A 43 -42.02 10.16 -21.71
C THR A 43 -41.94 11.67 -21.50
N VAL A 44 -43.07 12.30 -21.16
CA VAL A 44 -43.15 13.75 -20.84
C VAL A 44 -42.15 14.16 -19.74
N TYR A 45 -41.79 13.23 -18.85
CA TYR A 45 -40.81 13.40 -17.77
C TYR A 45 -39.36 13.45 -18.24
N ALA A 46 -39.07 13.01 -19.46
CA ALA A 46 -37.75 13.10 -20.07
C ALA A 46 -37.68 14.20 -21.12
N GLN A 47 -38.78 14.77 -21.64
CA GLN A 47 -38.75 15.76 -22.72
C GLN A 47 -38.30 17.15 -22.22
N PRO A 48 -37.29 17.83 -22.82
CA PRO A 48 -36.83 19.13 -22.37
C PRO A 48 -37.88 20.17 -22.72
N GLY A 49 -38.13 21.13 -21.83
CA GLY A 49 -39.12 22.19 -22.06
C GLY A 49 -40.59 21.79 -21.89
N ALA A 50 -40.96 20.53 -22.12
CA ALA A 50 -42.32 20.04 -21.89
C ALA A 50 -42.56 19.75 -20.40
N GLY A 51 -41.93 18.70 -19.86
CA GLY A 51 -42.06 18.29 -18.45
C GLY A 51 -43.49 18.00 -17.99
N TYR A 52 -43.64 17.32 -16.85
CA TYR A 52 -44.97 17.07 -16.29
C TYR A 52 -45.46 18.28 -15.48
N LYS A 53 -46.68 18.78 -15.77
CA LYS A 53 -47.25 19.98 -15.13
C LYS A 53 -48.65 19.79 -14.52
N ASN A 54 -49.22 18.58 -14.60
CA ASN A 54 -50.60 18.36 -14.15
C ASN A 54 -50.69 18.12 -12.63
N TRP A 55 -50.52 19.21 -11.86
CA TRP A 55 -50.49 19.18 -10.40
C TRP A 55 -51.77 18.63 -9.75
N LYS A 56 -52.92 18.69 -10.45
CA LYS A 56 -54.19 18.12 -9.96
C LYS A 56 -54.15 16.60 -9.87
N LYS A 57 -53.39 15.95 -10.76
CA LYS A 57 -53.30 14.49 -10.90
C LYS A 57 -51.93 13.92 -10.49
N ALA A 58 -51.01 14.74 -9.99
CA ALA A 58 -49.64 14.35 -9.66
C ALA A 58 -49.55 13.06 -8.82
N THR A 59 -50.28 13.00 -7.69
CA THR A 59 -50.30 11.82 -6.79
C THR A 59 -51.36 10.77 -7.16
N SER A 60 -52.11 11.00 -8.23
CA SER A 60 -53.14 10.06 -8.68
C SER A 60 -52.54 8.90 -9.47
N LYS A 61 -53.35 7.86 -9.74
CA LYS A 61 -52.96 6.72 -10.58
C LYS A 61 -52.48 7.17 -11.98
N ASP A 62 -52.98 8.30 -12.48
CA ASP A 62 -52.63 8.85 -13.80
C ASP A 62 -51.42 9.79 -13.80
N GLY A 63 -50.82 10.08 -12.63
CA GLY A 63 -49.69 11.00 -12.48
C GLY A 63 -48.35 10.28 -12.34
N PHE A 64 -47.64 10.56 -11.26
CA PHE A 64 -46.33 9.98 -10.95
C PHE A 64 -46.38 8.45 -10.94
N ARG A 65 -47.45 7.86 -10.39
CA ARG A 65 -47.63 6.41 -10.34
C ARG A 65 -47.70 5.77 -11.72
N LYS A 66 -48.30 6.45 -12.72
CA LYS A 66 -48.33 5.97 -14.10
C LYS A 66 -46.94 5.97 -14.73
N HIS A 67 -46.14 6.99 -14.42
CA HIS A 67 -44.77 7.11 -14.93
C HIS A 67 -43.84 6.04 -14.35
N VAL A 68 -43.84 5.88 -13.01
CA VAL A 68 -43.06 4.85 -12.33
C VAL A 68 -43.44 3.47 -12.83
N GLY A 69 -44.74 3.23 -13.08
CA GLY A 69 -45.23 1.98 -13.64
C GLY A 69 -45.00 0.79 -12.70
N GLN A 70 -44.86 -0.40 -13.27
CA GLN A 70 -44.53 -1.64 -12.55
C GLN A 70 -43.07 -2.04 -12.81
N ASN A 71 -42.64 -3.20 -12.30
CA ASN A 71 -41.33 -3.77 -12.63
C ASN A 71 -41.17 -3.86 -14.16
N CYS A 72 -39.96 -3.56 -14.63
CA CYS A 72 -39.62 -3.46 -16.06
C CYS A 72 -40.26 -2.28 -16.80
N SER A 73 -40.85 -1.29 -16.11
CA SER A 73 -41.18 -0.02 -16.75
C SER A 73 -39.92 0.70 -17.27
N LYS A 74 -40.09 1.63 -18.21
CA LYS A 74 -38.99 2.49 -18.68
C LYS A 74 -38.32 3.27 -17.54
N HIS A 75 -39.11 3.66 -16.53
CA HIS A 75 -38.58 4.29 -15.32
C HIS A 75 -37.73 3.30 -14.52
N HIS A 76 -38.20 2.08 -14.31
CA HIS A 76 -37.48 1.05 -13.58
C HIS A 76 -36.16 0.67 -14.27
N SER A 77 -36.15 0.50 -15.58
CA SER A 77 -34.92 0.25 -16.33
C SER A 77 -33.93 1.42 -16.25
N ALA A 78 -34.42 2.66 -16.36
CA ALA A 78 -33.59 3.85 -16.22
C ALA A 78 -33.05 4.02 -14.79
N ALA A 79 -33.84 3.66 -13.77
CA ALA A 79 -33.41 3.65 -12.38
C ALA A 79 -32.28 2.64 -12.15
N LEU A 80 -32.41 1.42 -12.68
CA LEU A 80 -31.36 0.40 -12.62
C LEU A 80 -30.08 0.86 -13.33
N GLU A 81 -30.20 1.46 -14.52
CA GLU A 81 -29.05 1.99 -15.25
C GLU A 81 -28.37 3.14 -14.49
N TYR A 82 -29.15 4.02 -13.86
CA TYR A 82 -28.63 5.08 -13.00
C TYR A 82 -27.86 4.52 -11.80
N ASP A 83 -28.42 3.53 -11.09
CA ASP A 83 -27.77 2.91 -9.94
C ASP A 83 -26.49 2.16 -10.35
N ASN A 84 -26.52 1.47 -11.49
CA ASN A 84 -25.33 0.83 -12.06
C ASN A 84 -24.25 1.86 -12.38
N ARG A 85 -24.60 2.96 -13.07
CA ARG A 85 -23.65 4.05 -13.36
C ARG A 85 -23.08 4.68 -12.10
N LYS A 86 -23.92 4.92 -11.09
CA LYS A 86 -23.50 5.46 -9.80
C LYS A 86 -22.49 4.54 -9.11
N THR A 87 -22.73 3.23 -9.16
CA THR A 87 -21.81 2.22 -8.63
C THR A 87 -20.49 2.21 -9.41
N THR A 88 -20.54 2.17 -10.74
CA THR A 88 -19.34 2.21 -11.59
C THR A 88 -18.50 3.47 -11.39
N VAL A 89 -19.13 4.65 -11.25
CA VAL A 89 -18.41 5.91 -10.98
C VAL A 89 -17.72 5.87 -9.61
N GLN A 90 -18.37 5.28 -8.60
CA GLN A 90 -17.75 5.07 -7.28
C GLN A 90 -16.52 4.15 -7.38
N ASP A 91 -16.62 3.06 -8.14
CA ASP A 91 -15.51 2.12 -8.36
C ASP A 91 -14.35 2.77 -9.11
N VAL A 92 -14.64 3.59 -10.13
CA VAL A 92 -13.60 4.34 -10.87
C VAL A 92 -12.93 5.37 -9.96
N ALA A 93 -13.67 6.07 -9.10
CA ALA A 93 -13.10 7.01 -8.15
C ALA A 93 -12.13 6.32 -7.17
N LEU A 94 -12.52 5.17 -6.64
CA LEU A 94 -11.65 4.33 -5.79
C LEU A 94 -10.42 3.84 -6.56
N ALA A 95 -10.58 3.39 -7.81
CA ALA A 95 -9.46 2.93 -8.64
C ALA A 95 -8.45 4.06 -8.95
N ILE A 96 -8.92 5.29 -9.19
CA ILE A 96 -8.07 6.47 -9.38
C ILE A 96 -7.30 6.78 -8.08
N GLU A 97 -7.97 6.70 -6.93
CA GLU A 97 -7.32 6.90 -5.64
C GLU A 97 -6.23 5.85 -5.39
N ASP A 98 -6.56 4.57 -5.59
CA ASP A 98 -5.62 3.45 -5.47
C ASP A 98 -4.43 3.56 -6.43
N GLN A 99 -4.68 3.92 -7.69
CA GLN A 99 -3.62 4.19 -8.66
C GLN A 99 -2.71 5.30 -8.17
N SER A 100 -3.28 6.40 -7.65
CA SER A 100 -2.51 7.51 -7.11
C SER A 100 -1.67 7.11 -5.89
N ILE A 101 -2.13 6.16 -5.06
CA ILE A 101 -1.37 5.63 -3.92
C ILE A 101 -0.24 4.73 -4.42
N SER A 102 -0.52 3.83 -5.37
CA SER A 102 0.46 2.94 -5.98
C SER A 102 1.60 3.71 -6.65
N GLU A 103 1.27 4.77 -7.40
CA GLU A 103 2.26 5.66 -8.03
C GLU A 103 3.13 6.37 -6.99
N ARG A 104 2.54 6.88 -5.88
CA ARG A 104 3.29 7.48 -4.78
C ARG A 104 4.25 6.48 -4.14
N LEU A 105 3.83 5.23 -3.95
CA LEU A 105 4.67 4.17 -3.39
C LEU A 105 5.84 3.83 -4.33
N GLN A 106 5.56 3.67 -5.63
CA GLN A 106 6.61 3.45 -6.63
C GLN A 106 7.62 4.60 -6.68
N ASN A 107 7.14 5.84 -6.64
CA ASN A 107 8.00 7.02 -6.62
C ASN A 107 8.87 7.09 -5.36
N ARG A 108 8.34 6.73 -4.19
CA ARG A 108 9.13 6.61 -2.95
C ARG A 108 10.24 5.56 -3.08
N SER A 109 9.93 4.40 -3.67
CA SER A 109 10.94 3.35 -3.92
C SER A 109 12.02 3.82 -4.89
N ARG A 110 11.66 4.54 -5.96
CA ARG A 110 12.62 5.15 -6.91
C ARG A 110 13.55 6.17 -6.23
N ILE A 111 13.01 7.05 -5.39
CA ILE A 111 13.80 8.04 -4.66
C ILE A 111 14.75 7.35 -3.68
N LYS A 112 14.26 6.36 -2.92
CA LYS A 112 15.09 5.58 -1.99
C LYS A 112 16.26 4.93 -2.74
N PHE A 113 15.98 4.34 -3.89
CA PHE A 113 16.99 3.73 -4.75
C PHE A 113 18.06 4.74 -5.21
N ILE A 114 17.66 5.91 -5.73
CA ILE A 114 18.60 6.96 -6.14
C ILE A 114 19.50 7.38 -4.96
N LEU A 115 18.92 7.55 -3.77
CA LEU A 115 19.67 7.89 -2.56
C LEU A 115 20.67 6.79 -2.17
N ASP A 116 20.30 5.52 -2.31
CA ASP A 116 21.18 4.39 -2.00
C ASP A 116 22.40 4.36 -2.95
N VAL A 117 22.20 4.62 -4.26
CA VAL A 117 23.31 4.75 -5.24
C VAL A 117 24.20 5.94 -4.89
N CYS A 118 23.61 7.11 -4.58
CA CYS A 118 24.38 8.28 -4.17
C CYS A 118 25.22 8.01 -2.92
N LEU A 119 24.64 7.33 -1.93
CA LEU A 119 25.31 7.00 -0.69
C LEU A 119 26.46 6.00 -0.92
N LEU A 120 26.27 5.01 -1.79
CA LEU A 120 27.31 4.04 -2.16
C LEU A 120 28.52 4.75 -2.79
N LEU A 121 28.27 5.58 -3.81
CA LEU A 121 29.32 6.33 -4.50
C LEU A 121 30.07 7.26 -3.55
N ALA A 122 29.35 7.97 -2.68
CA ALA A 122 29.95 8.83 -1.66
C ALA A 122 30.79 8.05 -0.64
N LYS A 123 30.29 6.92 -0.12
CA LYS A 123 31.02 6.07 0.84
C LYS A 123 32.29 5.45 0.28
N GLN A 124 32.31 5.19 -1.02
CA GLN A 124 33.47 4.62 -1.71
C GLN A 124 34.35 5.68 -2.37
N GLU A 125 34.01 6.96 -2.22
CA GLU A 125 34.71 8.10 -2.85
C GLU A 125 34.82 7.97 -4.38
N ILE A 126 33.84 7.31 -5.00
CA ILE A 126 33.77 7.13 -6.44
C ILE A 126 33.11 8.35 -7.07
N ALA A 127 33.71 8.87 -8.13
CA ALA A 127 33.13 9.99 -8.89
C ALA A 127 31.74 9.62 -9.43
N PHE A 128 30.77 10.51 -9.25
CA PHE A 128 29.40 10.31 -9.74
C PHE A 128 29.32 10.37 -11.26
N ARG A 129 30.14 11.24 -11.85
CA ARG A 129 30.17 11.56 -13.28
C ARG A 129 31.29 10.80 -13.99
N GLY A 130 31.08 10.57 -15.29
CA GLY A 130 32.11 10.08 -16.20
C GLY A 130 32.71 11.23 -17.02
N ASN A 131 33.73 10.91 -17.81
CA ASN A 131 34.35 11.89 -18.72
C ASN A 131 33.42 12.30 -19.89
N ASN A 132 32.43 11.46 -20.23
CA ASN A 132 31.48 11.70 -21.31
C ASN A 132 30.11 11.08 -21.01
N GLU A 133 29.10 11.91 -20.73
CA GLU A 133 27.73 11.46 -20.40
C GLU A 133 26.77 11.48 -21.62
N LYS A 134 27.30 11.63 -22.84
CA LYS A 134 26.48 11.64 -24.06
C LYS A 134 25.83 10.28 -24.29
N ASP A 135 24.67 10.29 -24.95
CA ASP A 135 23.89 9.06 -25.14
C ASP A 135 24.58 7.97 -25.98
N ASN A 136 25.53 8.37 -26.82
CA ASN A 136 26.33 7.49 -27.66
C ASN A 136 27.65 7.03 -27.00
N SER A 137 27.86 7.36 -25.73
CA SER A 137 29.03 6.91 -24.96
C SER A 137 28.80 5.49 -24.45
N GLU A 138 29.84 4.65 -24.52
CA GLU A 138 29.84 3.30 -23.93
C GLU A 138 29.86 3.32 -22.39
N ASN A 139 30.34 4.43 -21.80
CA ASN A 139 30.32 4.66 -20.36
C ASN A 139 29.84 6.09 -20.11
N LYS A 140 28.63 6.23 -19.57
CA LYS A 140 27.97 7.51 -19.29
C LYS A 140 28.25 8.04 -17.88
N GLY A 141 29.18 7.42 -17.16
CA GLY A 141 29.53 7.76 -15.80
C GLY A 141 28.86 6.87 -14.76
N ASN A 142 29.53 6.72 -13.62
CA ASN A 142 29.20 5.69 -12.64
C ASN A 142 27.76 5.77 -12.16
N PHE A 143 27.24 6.97 -11.85
CA PHE A 143 25.85 7.11 -11.41
C PHE A 143 24.86 6.61 -12.48
N HIS A 144 25.07 6.99 -13.74
CA HIS A 144 24.18 6.63 -14.83
C HIS A 144 24.23 5.12 -15.11
N GLU A 145 25.43 4.55 -15.14
CA GLU A 145 25.64 3.11 -15.35
C GLU A 145 25.03 2.28 -14.21
N PHE A 146 25.20 2.70 -12.95
CA PHE A 146 24.56 2.03 -11.81
C PHE A 146 23.04 2.11 -11.88
N VAL A 147 22.47 3.26 -12.21
CA VAL A 147 21.02 3.41 -12.35
C VAL A 147 20.47 2.55 -13.49
N GLN A 148 21.15 2.50 -14.64
CA GLN A 148 20.77 1.64 -15.76
C GLN A 148 20.87 0.16 -15.42
N PHE A 149 22.02 -0.28 -14.92
CA PHE A 149 22.24 -1.66 -14.49
C PHE A 149 21.16 -2.12 -13.50
N MET A 150 20.79 -1.26 -12.55
CA MET A 150 19.79 -1.59 -11.55
C MET A 150 18.35 -1.56 -12.11
N THR A 151 18.08 -0.71 -13.10
CA THR A 151 16.77 -0.67 -13.78
C THR A 151 16.56 -1.91 -14.64
N ASP A 152 17.59 -2.34 -15.37
CA ASP A 152 17.56 -3.53 -16.23
C ASP A 152 17.40 -4.82 -15.40
N ASN A 153 17.91 -4.82 -14.18
CA ASN A 153 17.89 -5.97 -13.28
C ASN A 153 16.85 -5.83 -12.13
N ASN A 154 15.87 -4.91 -12.23
CA ASN A 154 14.94 -4.55 -11.15
C ASN A 154 14.22 -5.77 -10.50
N ASN A 155 13.96 -6.84 -11.26
CA ASN A 155 13.37 -8.08 -10.75
C ASN A 155 14.35 -9.03 -10.03
N ILE A 156 15.66 -8.83 -10.21
CA ILE A 156 16.73 -9.73 -9.75
C ILE A 156 17.31 -9.26 -8.39
N PHE A 157 17.26 -7.96 -8.09
CA PHE A 157 17.88 -7.40 -6.88
C PHE A 157 17.41 -7.95 -5.54
N PRO A 158 16.13 -8.30 -5.31
CA PRO A 158 15.74 -8.89 -4.04
C PRO A 158 16.48 -10.21 -3.78
N THR A 159 16.69 -11.00 -4.83
CA THR A 159 17.39 -12.29 -4.78
C THR A 159 18.90 -12.09 -4.67
N LEU A 160 19.47 -11.15 -5.43
CA LEU A 160 20.90 -10.85 -5.38
C LEU A 160 21.31 -10.22 -4.04
N TYR A 161 20.51 -9.31 -3.49
CA TYR A 161 20.73 -8.73 -2.16
C TYR A 161 20.72 -9.81 -1.07
N ARG A 162 19.76 -10.73 -1.12
CA ARG A 162 19.73 -11.88 -0.19
C ARG A 162 20.95 -12.78 -0.36
N LEU A 163 21.39 -13.03 -1.60
CA LEU A 163 22.59 -13.82 -1.88
C LEU A 163 23.86 -13.13 -1.37
N ILE A 164 24.00 -11.81 -1.58
CA ILE A 164 25.13 -11.03 -1.08
C ILE A 164 25.12 -11.00 0.44
N CYS A 165 23.98 -10.74 1.09
CA CYS A 165 23.88 -10.83 2.54
C CYS A 165 24.23 -12.23 3.06
N LEU A 166 23.78 -13.29 2.38
CA LEU A 166 24.15 -14.67 2.72
C LEU A 166 25.67 -14.87 2.62
N VAL A 167 26.28 -14.46 1.51
CA VAL A 167 27.75 -14.58 1.29
C VAL A 167 28.54 -13.72 2.27
N CYS A 168 28.06 -12.53 2.64
CA CYS A 168 28.70 -11.66 3.63
C CYS A 168 28.58 -12.21 5.07
N VAL A 169 27.55 -13.00 5.37
CA VAL A 169 27.37 -13.65 6.68
C VAL A 169 28.11 -14.99 6.74
N LEU A 170 28.34 -15.65 5.60
CA LEU A 170 29.26 -16.76 5.54
C LEU A 170 30.67 -16.24 5.88
N PRO A 171 31.34 -16.77 6.92
CA PRO A 171 32.68 -16.32 7.26
C PRO A 171 33.65 -16.74 6.14
N VAL A 172 33.94 -15.84 5.20
CA VAL A 172 34.85 -16.08 4.07
C VAL A 172 36.33 -16.06 4.52
N SER A 173 36.65 -15.48 5.69
CA SER A 173 38.04 -15.38 6.18
C SER A 173 38.35 -16.33 7.34
N THR A 174 39.46 -17.06 7.27
CA THR A 174 40.01 -17.87 8.37
C THR A 174 40.35 -17.05 9.61
N ALA A 175 40.52 -15.73 9.49
CA ALA A 175 40.85 -14.85 10.63
C ALA A 175 39.79 -14.84 11.75
N THR A 176 38.51 -15.01 11.42
CA THR A 176 37.42 -15.04 12.42
C THR A 176 37.43 -16.35 13.19
N THR A 177 37.68 -17.48 12.51
CA THR A 177 37.82 -18.79 13.14
C THR A 177 39.13 -18.90 13.92
N GLU A 178 40.22 -18.33 13.44
CA GLU A 178 41.50 -18.26 14.16
C GLU A 178 41.39 -17.44 15.46
N ARG A 179 40.64 -16.34 15.46
CA ARG A 179 40.35 -15.56 16.67
C ARG A 179 39.50 -16.35 17.67
N SER A 180 38.47 -17.06 17.22
CA SER A 180 37.66 -17.90 18.11
C SER A 180 38.45 -19.09 18.66
N PHE A 181 39.30 -19.75 17.87
CA PHE A 181 40.21 -20.80 18.36
C PHE A 181 41.29 -20.26 19.32
N SER A 182 41.78 -19.04 19.12
CA SER A 182 42.70 -18.38 20.06
C SER A 182 42.02 -18.07 21.40
N ALA A 183 40.77 -17.56 21.37
CA ALA A 183 39.95 -17.37 22.56
C ALA A 183 39.66 -18.70 23.28
N MET A 184 39.32 -19.74 22.51
CA MET A 184 39.13 -21.10 22.99
C MET A 184 40.36 -21.65 23.68
N LYS A 185 41.53 -21.47 23.07
CA LYS A 185 42.81 -21.88 23.65
C LYS A 185 43.09 -21.12 24.94
N ARG A 186 42.80 -19.81 25.02
CA ARG A 186 42.94 -19.02 26.25
C ARG A 186 42.03 -19.52 27.38
N ILE A 187 40.76 -19.77 27.09
CA ILE A 187 39.77 -20.27 28.06
C ILE A 187 40.16 -21.68 28.55
N LYS A 188 40.51 -22.60 27.65
CA LYS A 188 41.01 -23.94 28.01
C LYS A 188 42.34 -23.93 28.77
N THR A 189 43.28 -23.06 28.39
CA THR A 189 44.61 -23.00 29.01
C THR A 189 44.54 -22.41 30.41
N ARG A 190 43.62 -21.47 30.66
CA ARG A 190 43.43 -20.85 31.98
C ARG A 190 42.67 -21.76 32.96
N LEU A 191 41.75 -22.60 32.48
CA LEU A 191 40.86 -23.47 33.28
C LEU A 191 41.19 -24.96 33.10
N ARG A 192 42.44 -25.33 33.32
CA ARG A 192 42.98 -26.65 32.96
C ARG A 192 42.49 -27.75 33.95
N THR A 193 41.44 -28.49 33.56
CA THR A 193 41.40 -29.97 33.31
C THR A 193 40.07 -30.68 33.58
N THR A 194 38.99 -30.00 33.98
CA THR A 194 37.67 -30.66 34.17
C THR A 194 36.53 -29.74 33.73
N MET A 195 36.48 -29.39 32.45
CA MET A 195 35.43 -28.55 31.89
C MET A 195 34.62 -29.35 30.88
N GLY A 196 33.32 -29.49 31.11
CA GLY A 196 32.40 -30.16 30.18
C GLY A 196 32.13 -29.33 28.93
N ASP A 197 31.70 -29.99 27.85
CA ASP A 197 31.50 -29.35 26.53
C ASP A 197 30.43 -28.25 26.54
N THR A 198 29.38 -28.40 27.36
CA THR A 198 28.32 -27.40 27.54
C THR A 198 28.87 -26.12 28.16
N TRP A 199 29.57 -26.24 29.28
CA TRP A 199 30.19 -25.12 29.97
C TRP A 199 31.25 -24.42 29.11
N MET A 200 32.00 -25.19 28.32
CA MET A 200 32.92 -24.63 27.34
C MET A 200 32.20 -23.80 26.28
N SER A 201 31.07 -24.30 25.78
CA SER A 201 30.26 -23.62 24.77
C SER A 201 29.67 -22.32 25.33
N ASP A 202 29.18 -22.35 26.57
CA ASP A 202 28.64 -21.17 27.27
C ASP A 202 29.72 -20.09 27.47
N LEU A 203 30.94 -20.48 27.87
CA LEU A 203 32.07 -19.55 27.99
C LEU A 203 32.53 -18.99 26.65
N MET A 204 32.48 -19.79 25.57
CA MET A 204 32.74 -19.30 24.22
C MET A 204 31.70 -18.27 23.78
N LEU A 205 30.43 -18.49 24.11
CA LEU A 205 29.35 -17.54 23.82
C LEU A 205 29.60 -16.20 24.51
N LEU A 206 29.95 -16.20 25.79
CA LEU A 206 30.30 -14.99 26.54
C LEU A 206 31.55 -14.27 25.98
N ALA A 207 32.52 -15.04 25.46
CA ALA A 207 33.73 -14.48 24.85
C ALA A 207 33.50 -13.85 23.48
N ILE A 208 32.57 -14.41 22.69
CA ILE A 208 32.16 -13.87 21.38
C ILE A 208 31.28 -12.63 21.60
N GLU A 209 30.27 -12.73 22.47
CA GLU A 209 29.34 -11.66 22.82
C GLU A 209 29.87 -10.79 23.97
N ARG A 210 31.16 -10.46 23.93
CA ARG A 210 31.83 -9.73 25.02
C ARG A 210 31.23 -8.34 25.22
N ASP A 211 30.76 -7.68 24.16
CA ASP A 211 30.17 -6.34 24.23
C ASP A 211 28.81 -6.34 24.93
N LEU A 212 28.02 -7.41 24.78
CA LEU A 212 26.78 -7.61 25.53
C LEU A 212 27.09 -8.03 26.97
N THR A 213 28.05 -8.94 27.15
CA THR A 213 28.47 -9.44 28.47
C THR A 213 29.03 -8.34 29.36
N ASN A 214 29.78 -7.38 28.80
CA ASN A 214 30.31 -6.24 29.56
C ASN A 214 29.22 -5.28 30.06
N LYS A 215 28.02 -5.30 29.44
CA LYS A 215 26.86 -4.48 29.86
C LYS A 215 26.04 -5.15 30.96
N VAL A 216 26.25 -6.44 31.18
CA VAL A 216 25.56 -7.18 32.26
C VAL A 216 26.21 -6.81 33.59
N ASP A 217 25.37 -6.46 34.57
CA ASP A 217 25.82 -6.19 35.92
C ASP A 217 26.27 -7.49 36.59
N LYS A 218 27.56 -7.55 36.94
CA LYS A 218 28.18 -8.74 37.51
C LYS A 218 27.69 -9.01 38.92
N ASP A 219 27.41 -7.95 39.69
CA ASP A 219 26.99 -8.08 41.08
C ASP A 219 25.56 -8.64 41.13
N ALA A 220 24.68 -8.17 40.25
CA ALA A 220 23.34 -8.74 40.08
C ALA A 220 23.34 -10.22 39.67
N VAL A 221 24.28 -10.64 38.80
CA VAL A 221 24.42 -12.06 38.41
C VAL A 221 24.90 -12.92 39.59
N ILE A 222 25.81 -12.40 40.41
CA ILE A 222 26.30 -13.07 41.62
C ILE A 222 25.16 -13.23 42.62
N ASP A 223 24.35 -12.20 42.83
CA ASP A 223 23.20 -12.24 43.74
C ASP A 223 22.14 -13.24 43.26
N LEU A 224 21.81 -13.23 41.97
CA LEU A 224 20.91 -14.22 41.38
C LEU A 224 21.44 -15.65 41.54
N PHE A 225 22.73 -15.87 41.35
CA PHE A 225 23.34 -17.18 41.54
C PHE A 225 23.31 -17.63 43.01
N ASN A 226 23.50 -16.69 43.94
CA ASN A 226 23.41 -16.94 45.38
C ASN A 226 21.98 -17.32 45.81
N ASP A 227 20.96 -16.73 45.18
CA ASP A 227 19.55 -17.05 45.43
C ASP A 227 19.15 -18.43 44.86
N ILE A 228 19.72 -18.82 43.71
CA ILE A 228 19.44 -20.10 43.05
C ILE A 228 20.15 -21.27 43.75
N THR A 229 21.31 -21.04 44.37
CA THR A 229 22.06 -22.10 45.07
C THR A 229 22.01 -21.91 46.59
N PRO A 230 21.25 -22.72 47.35
CA PRO A 230 21.25 -22.64 48.81
C PRO A 230 22.62 -23.10 49.33
N ARG A 231 23.52 -22.16 49.63
CA ARG A 231 24.86 -22.50 50.16
C ARG A 231 24.74 -23.17 51.53
N ARG A 232 25.26 -24.39 51.64
CA ARG A 232 25.67 -24.99 52.92
C ARG A 232 26.90 -24.23 53.46
N LYS A 233 26.67 -23.46 54.53
CA LYS A 233 27.61 -22.78 55.44
C LYS A 233 28.16 -21.41 55.02
N ARG A 234 27.91 -20.43 55.92
CA ARG A 234 28.60 -19.15 56.08
C ARG A 234 29.96 -19.38 56.76
N PHE A 235 30.99 -18.67 56.29
CA PHE A 235 32.17 -18.34 57.10
C PHE A 235 32.04 -16.92 57.59
#